data_AF-A0A7C3P716-F1
#
_entry.id   AF-A0A7C3P716-F1
#
_cell.length_a   1.000
_cell.length_b   1.000
_cell.length_c   1.000
_cell.angle_alpha   90.00
_cell.angle_beta   90.00
_cell.angle_gamma   90.00
#
_symmetry.space_group_name_H-M   'P 1'
#
loop_
_entity.id
_entity.type
_entity.pdbx_description
1 polymer ?
#
loop_
_entity_poly.entity_id
_entity_poly.type
_entity_poly.pdbx_seq_one_letter_code
_entity_poly.pdbx_strand_id
1 'polypeptide(L)'
;MNAQRLAAVALVPFILIGMTPAARTAAAPAARYKPCSLLTAADLEAALSAKVTRGAQEGEDTDTQGTPLQGEPLDHCAWVLRAGQADVGAVLWVTRAVAPLPQLAAFWYPPKEELARQSGATIESVRLPGAECRLFKNGKHPLLGVAQQTWCLVTSKGLALSLEVTTQAPSPVAPQRVKNLLDRASSHLP
;
A
#
# COMPACT_ATOMS: atom_id res chain seq x y z
N MET A 1 -63.64 18.57 -54.43
CA MET A 1 -62.51 19.28 -53.81
C MET A 1 -61.38 18.26 -53.71
N ASN A 2 -60.52 18.10 -54.72
CA ASN A 2 -59.26 18.85 -54.94
C ASN A 2 -58.40 18.85 -53.65
N ALA A 3 -57.14 18.40 -53.61
CA ALA A 3 -56.18 18.18 -54.68
C ALA A 3 -54.93 17.40 -54.19
N GLN A 4 -54.24 16.79 -55.15
CA GLN A 4 -52.78 16.79 -55.37
C GLN A 4 -51.87 16.10 -54.32
N ARG A 5 -51.24 14.96 -54.62
CA ARG A 5 -50.14 14.66 -55.59
C ARG A 5 -48.74 14.89 -55.02
N LEU A 6 -47.92 13.84 -55.17
CA LEU A 6 -46.45 13.83 -55.37
C LEU A 6 -45.62 14.14 -54.10
N ALA A 7 -44.46 13.55 -53.81
CA ALA A 7 -43.53 12.68 -54.54
C ALA A 7 -42.75 11.86 -53.47
N ALA A 8 -42.45 10.59 -53.72
CA ALA A 8 -41.09 10.08 -53.99
C ALA A 8 -39.95 10.73 -53.19
N VAL A 9 -39.19 9.91 -52.45
CA VAL A 9 -37.73 9.72 -52.62
C VAL A 9 -37.28 8.64 -51.62
N ALA A 10 -36.68 7.58 -52.15
CA ALA A 10 -35.95 6.57 -51.40
C ALA A 10 -34.65 7.15 -50.86
N LEU A 11 -34.24 6.79 -49.63
CA LEU A 11 -32.82 6.72 -49.22
C LEU A 11 -32.72 6.16 -47.79
N VAL A 12 -32.26 4.92 -47.69
CA VAL A 12 -31.61 4.37 -46.49
C VAL A 12 -30.26 5.07 -46.35
N PRO A 13 -29.87 5.56 -45.16
CA PRO A 13 -28.58 5.09 -44.65
C PRO A 13 -28.52 4.89 -43.13
N PHE A 14 -27.81 3.82 -42.77
CA PHE A 14 -26.90 3.70 -41.63
C PHE A 14 -27.41 4.12 -40.24
N ILE A 15 -27.91 3.13 -39.50
CA ILE A 15 -27.79 3.10 -38.04
C ILE A 15 -26.29 3.02 -37.72
N LEU A 16 -25.67 4.19 -37.52
CA LEU A 16 -24.39 4.32 -36.84
C LEU A 16 -24.61 3.87 -35.39
N ILE A 17 -24.35 2.59 -35.14
CA ILE A 17 -24.02 2.11 -33.81
C ILE A 17 -22.78 2.89 -33.41
N GLY A 18 -22.99 3.95 -32.64
CA GLY A 18 -21.94 4.65 -31.93
C GLY A 18 -21.32 3.67 -30.95
N MET A 19 -20.36 2.88 -31.44
CA MET A 19 -19.31 2.33 -30.63
C MET A 19 -18.62 3.52 -29.97
N THR A 20 -19.08 3.89 -28.78
CA THR A 20 -18.21 4.60 -27.86
C THR A 20 -16.97 3.72 -27.72
N PRO A 21 -15.77 4.22 -28.05
CA PRO A 21 -14.59 3.54 -27.59
C PRO A 21 -14.71 3.58 -26.07
N ALA A 22 -15.03 2.42 -25.48
CA ALA A 22 -14.72 2.13 -24.10
C ALA A 22 -13.31 2.66 -23.93
N ALA A 23 -13.18 3.73 -23.15
CA ALA A 23 -11.91 4.17 -22.64
C ALA A 23 -11.41 2.96 -21.87
N ARG A 24 -10.64 2.11 -22.56
CA ARG A 24 -9.70 1.21 -21.93
C ARG A 24 -8.80 2.18 -21.19
N THR A 25 -9.13 2.44 -19.93
CA THR A 25 -8.15 2.76 -18.92
C THR A 25 -7.12 1.65 -19.06
N ALA A 26 -6.10 1.92 -19.87
CA ALA A 26 -4.93 1.10 -19.96
C ALA A 26 -4.47 0.98 -18.52
N ALA A 27 -4.62 -0.22 -17.96
CA ALA A 27 -3.96 -0.57 -16.72
C ALA A 27 -2.49 -0.23 -16.96
N ALA A 28 -2.04 0.90 -16.41
CA ALA A 28 -0.65 1.28 -16.46
C ALA A 28 0.12 0.09 -15.87
N PRO A 29 1.09 -0.48 -16.61
CA PRO A 29 1.65 -1.77 -16.26
C PRO A 29 2.22 -1.71 -14.84
N ALA A 30 1.85 -2.70 -14.02
CA ALA A 30 2.32 -2.92 -12.65
C ALA A 30 3.86 -2.88 -12.50
N ALA A 31 4.60 -3.04 -13.60
CA ALA A 31 6.05 -3.17 -13.68
C ALA A 31 6.91 -1.90 -13.45
N ARG A 32 6.37 -0.75 -13.01
CA ARG A 32 7.18 0.50 -12.89
C ARG A 32 7.76 0.79 -11.51
N TYR A 33 7.29 0.14 -10.45
CA TYR A 33 7.69 0.50 -9.09
C TYR A 33 8.40 -0.68 -8.45
N LYS A 34 9.68 -0.51 -8.10
CA LYS A 34 10.49 -1.50 -7.40
C LYS A 34 10.68 -1.02 -5.95
N PRO A 35 9.87 -1.46 -4.97
CA PRO A 35 9.94 -0.94 -3.60
C PRO A 35 11.30 -1.13 -2.97
N CYS A 36 11.99 -2.24 -3.26
CA CYS A 36 13.36 -2.47 -2.78
C CYS A 36 14.40 -1.48 -3.34
N SER A 37 14.10 -0.73 -4.41
CA SER A 37 14.97 0.36 -4.87
C SER A 37 14.62 1.71 -4.23
N LEU A 38 13.46 1.84 -3.59
CA LEU A 38 13.04 3.07 -2.92
C LEU A 38 13.61 3.18 -1.51
N LEU A 39 13.82 2.05 -0.83
CA LEU A 39 14.41 2.00 0.50
C LEU A 39 15.53 0.97 0.52
N THR A 40 16.74 1.38 0.88
CA THR A 40 17.88 0.45 0.89
C THR A 40 18.04 -0.20 2.28
N ALA A 41 18.72 -1.34 2.31
CA ALA A 41 19.16 -1.92 3.58
C ALA A 41 19.98 -0.92 4.40
N ALA A 42 20.87 -0.15 3.76
CA ALA A 42 21.70 0.84 4.45
C ALA A 42 20.87 1.95 5.12
N ASP A 43 19.81 2.44 4.47
CA ASP A 43 18.90 3.43 5.07
C ASP A 43 18.21 2.86 6.31
N LEU A 44 17.76 1.61 6.24
CA LEU A 44 17.15 0.91 7.36
C LEU A 44 18.16 0.67 8.50
N GLU A 45 19.38 0.21 8.19
CA GLU A 45 20.41 -0.02 9.21
C GLU A 45 20.78 1.27 9.94
N ALA A 46 20.93 2.37 9.20
CA ALA A 46 21.23 3.68 9.76
C ALA A 46 20.11 4.17 10.70
N ALA A 47 18.85 4.04 10.29
CA ALA A 47 17.72 4.49 11.10
C ALA A 47 17.44 3.57 12.30
N LEU A 48 17.48 2.27 12.10
CA LEU A 48 17.16 1.28 13.14
C LEU A 48 18.33 0.98 14.07
N SER A 49 19.54 1.42 13.72
CA SER A 49 20.78 1.11 14.45
C SER A 49 20.96 -0.40 14.67
N ALA A 50 20.52 -1.19 13.68
CA ALA A 50 20.50 -2.63 13.69
C ALA A 50 20.84 -3.15 12.29
N LYS A 51 21.49 -4.31 12.21
CA LYS A 51 21.75 -4.95 10.92
C LYS A 51 20.46 -5.53 10.35
N VAL A 52 20.28 -5.40 9.04
CA VAL A 52 19.13 -5.99 8.34
C VAL A 52 19.62 -6.84 7.18
N THR A 53 18.98 -7.99 7.01
CA THR A 53 19.18 -8.83 5.83
C THR A 53 17.94 -8.70 4.95
N ARG A 54 18.12 -8.59 3.64
CA ARG A 54 16.98 -8.63 2.71
C ARG A 54 16.20 -9.94 2.91
N GLY A 55 14.89 -9.84 3.12
CA GLY A 55 14.01 -10.98 3.26
C GLY A 55 13.79 -11.66 1.91
N ALA A 56 13.20 -12.86 1.93
CA ALA A 56 12.87 -13.61 0.72
C ALA A 56 11.59 -13.12 0.02
N GLN A 57 10.91 -12.11 0.57
CA GLN A 57 9.60 -11.66 0.12
C GLN A 57 9.71 -10.40 -0.73
N GLU A 58 9.49 -10.58 -2.03
CA GLU A 58 9.27 -9.57 -3.06
C GLU A 58 8.14 -10.06 -3.96
N GLY A 59 7.24 -9.16 -4.35
CA GLY A 59 6.16 -9.50 -5.27
C GLY A 59 4.85 -8.78 -5.05
N GLU A 60 3.89 -9.11 -5.90
CA GLU A 60 2.51 -8.62 -5.82
C GLU A 60 1.75 -9.39 -4.72
N ASP A 61 1.02 -8.68 -3.87
CA ASP A 61 0.14 -9.34 -2.88
C ASP A 61 -1.10 -9.88 -3.59
N THR A 62 -1.37 -11.16 -3.37
CA THR A 62 -2.56 -11.85 -3.87
C THR A 62 -3.57 -12.09 -2.77
N ASP A 63 -4.85 -12.22 -3.11
CA ASP A 63 -5.85 -12.78 -2.21
C ASP A 63 -5.54 -14.25 -1.87
N THR A 64 -6.39 -14.84 -1.02
CA THR A 64 -6.26 -16.24 -0.60
C THR A 64 -6.41 -17.25 -1.74
N GLN A 65 -6.79 -16.80 -2.94
CA GLN A 65 -6.94 -17.61 -4.15
C GLN A 65 -5.80 -17.38 -5.16
N GLY A 66 -4.79 -16.58 -4.82
CA GLY A 66 -3.69 -16.25 -5.72
C GLY A 66 -4.05 -15.20 -6.77
N THR A 67 -5.20 -14.53 -6.65
CA THR A 67 -5.60 -13.43 -7.54
C THR A 67 -4.99 -12.13 -7.04
N PRO A 68 -4.40 -11.28 -7.88
CA PRO A 68 -3.96 -9.95 -7.47
C PRO A 68 -5.09 -9.19 -6.79
N LEU A 69 -4.84 -8.65 -5.59
CA LEU A 69 -5.85 -7.91 -4.85
C LEU A 69 -6.34 -6.71 -5.69
N GLN A 70 -7.65 -6.67 -5.99
CA GLN A 70 -8.22 -5.56 -6.75
C GLN A 70 -8.31 -4.29 -5.87
N GLY A 71 -7.60 -3.25 -6.29
CA GLY A 71 -7.25 -2.10 -5.45
C GLY A 71 -5.78 -2.23 -4.99
N GLU A 72 -4.86 -1.91 -5.91
CA GLU A 72 -3.54 -2.55 -6.06
C GLU A 72 -2.50 -2.23 -4.96
N PRO A 73 -2.07 -3.21 -4.14
CA PRO A 73 -0.67 -3.34 -3.80
C PRO A 73 0.13 -3.60 -5.08
N LEU A 74 1.01 -2.66 -5.45
CA LEU A 74 1.78 -2.73 -6.69
C LEU A 74 2.97 -3.68 -6.55
N ASP A 75 3.61 -3.70 -5.38
CA ASP A 75 4.75 -4.55 -5.02
C ASP A 75 5.07 -4.32 -3.52
N HIS A 76 5.78 -5.24 -2.89
CA HIS A 76 6.33 -5.07 -1.53
C HIS A 76 7.79 -5.50 -1.44
N CYS A 77 8.49 -4.99 -0.43
CA CYS A 77 9.85 -5.40 -0.10
C CYS A 77 9.98 -5.63 1.40
N ALA A 78 10.57 -6.76 1.78
CA ALA A 78 10.80 -7.11 3.18
C ALA A 78 12.30 -7.18 3.53
N TRP A 79 12.62 -6.77 4.75
CA TRP A 79 13.91 -6.93 5.40
C TRP A 79 13.72 -7.57 6.77
N VAL A 80 14.67 -8.39 7.17
CA VAL A 80 14.65 -9.10 8.44
C VAL A 80 15.73 -8.52 9.36
N LEU A 81 15.34 -8.14 10.58
CA LEU A 81 16.24 -7.58 11.61
C LEU A 81 17.03 -8.66 12.36
N ARG A 82 16.54 -9.91 12.35
CA ARG A 82 17.26 -11.08 12.87
C ARG A 82 17.12 -12.27 11.93
N ALA A 83 18.23 -12.72 11.36
CA ALA A 83 18.26 -13.87 10.46
C ALA A 83 17.51 -15.09 11.05
N GLY A 84 16.61 -15.68 10.26
CA GLY A 84 15.78 -16.82 10.69
C GLY A 84 14.47 -16.47 11.40
N GLN A 85 14.13 -15.18 11.60
CA GLN A 85 12.85 -14.75 12.17
C GLN A 85 12.08 -13.85 11.20
N ALA A 86 11.28 -14.47 10.32
CA ALA A 86 10.52 -13.74 9.28
C ALA A 86 9.56 -12.67 9.84
N ASP A 87 9.10 -12.83 11.08
CA ASP A 87 8.17 -11.89 11.73
C ASP A 87 8.86 -10.64 12.32
N VAL A 88 10.21 -10.61 12.39
CA VAL A 88 10.98 -9.50 12.96
C VAL A 88 11.74 -8.77 11.86
N GLY A 89 11.28 -7.58 11.47
CA GLY A 89 11.76 -6.95 10.26
C GLY A 89 11.13 -5.60 9.92
N ALA A 90 11.39 -5.15 8.70
CA ALA A 90 10.71 -4.01 8.09
C ALA A 90 10.08 -4.46 6.78
N VAL A 91 8.86 -4.03 6.50
CA VAL A 91 8.18 -4.34 5.23
C VAL A 91 7.63 -3.03 4.65
N LEU A 92 8.02 -2.73 3.42
CA LEU A 92 7.55 -1.60 2.64
C LEU A 92 6.55 -2.11 1.60
N TRP A 93 5.32 -1.60 1.65
CA TRP A 93 4.34 -1.76 0.58
C TRP A 93 4.19 -0.46 -0.18
N VAL A 94 4.06 -0.56 -1.51
CA VAL A 94 3.77 0.57 -2.39
C VAL A 94 2.49 0.28 -3.14
N THR A 95 1.52 1.19 -3.03
CA THR A 95 0.20 1.04 -3.63
C THR A 95 -0.21 2.32 -4.33
N ARG A 96 -1.26 2.28 -5.15
CA ARG A 96 -1.84 3.52 -5.68
C ARG A 96 -2.60 4.27 -4.57
N ALA A 97 -2.40 5.57 -4.47
CA ALA A 97 -3.19 6.43 -3.58
C ALA A 97 -4.55 6.74 -4.20
N VAL A 98 -5.45 5.75 -4.23
CA VAL A 98 -6.81 5.87 -4.80
C VAL A 98 -7.78 6.69 -3.92
N ALA A 99 -7.33 7.10 -2.73
CA ALA A 99 -8.10 7.90 -1.79
C ALA A 99 -7.17 8.80 -0.95
N PRO A 100 -7.69 9.86 -0.31
CA PRO A 100 -6.92 10.67 0.64
C PRO A 100 -6.35 9.83 1.79
N LEU A 101 -5.19 10.23 2.31
CA LEU A 101 -4.47 9.50 3.36
C LEU A 101 -5.33 9.08 4.58
N PRO A 102 -6.22 9.91 5.15
CA PRO A 102 -7.08 9.47 6.26
C PRO A 102 -8.04 8.33 5.89
N GLN A 103 -8.53 8.30 4.64
CA GLN A 103 -9.40 7.22 4.16
C GLN A 103 -8.61 5.93 3.93
N LEU A 104 -7.40 6.04 3.36
CA LEU A 104 -6.50 4.89 3.22
C LEU A 104 -6.14 4.29 4.58
N ALA A 105 -5.82 5.14 5.57
CA ALA A 105 -5.55 4.71 6.94
C ALA A 105 -6.75 3.99 7.57
N ALA A 106 -7.98 4.49 7.33
CA ALA A 106 -9.21 3.85 7.78
C ALA A 106 -9.51 2.51 7.07
N PHE A 107 -8.91 2.25 5.92
CA PHE A 107 -9.01 0.95 5.24
C PHE A 107 -7.93 -0.03 5.73
N TRP A 108 -6.68 0.43 5.87
CA TRP A 108 -5.51 -0.41 6.15
C TRP A 108 -5.43 -0.87 7.61
N TYR A 109 -5.69 0.04 8.55
CA TYR A 109 -5.44 -0.25 9.96
C TYR A 109 -6.48 -1.17 10.61
N PRO A 110 -7.80 -1.01 10.42
CA PRO A 110 -8.77 -1.73 11.26
C PRO A 110 -8.65 -3.26 11.29
N PRO A 111 -8.41 -3.98 10.17
CA PRO A 111 -8.27 -5.43 10.20
C PRO A 111 -7.10 -5.88 11.09
N LYS A 112 -5.96 -5.18 10.99
CA LYS A 112 -4.78 -5.48 11.80
C LYS A 112 -4.94 -5.04 13.24
N GLU A 113 -5.59 -3.89 13.47
CA GLU A 113 -5.86 -3.42 14.81
C GLU A 113 -6.79 -4.39 15.57
N GLU A 114 -7.80 -4.93 14.89
CA GLU A 114 -8.68 -5.94 15.48
C GLU A 114 -7.91 -7.21 15.87
N LEU A 115 -7.09 -7.75 14.95
CA LEU A 115 -6.24 -8.91 15.24
C LEU A 115 -5.27 -8.64 16.40
N ALA A 116 -4.65 -7.45 16.42
CA ALA A 116 -3.73 -7.07 17.48
C ALA A 116 -4.46 -6.93 18.83
N ARG A 117 -5.65 -6.34 18.88
CA ARG A 117 -6.48 -6.26 20.10
C ARG A 117 -6.86 -7.64 20.62
N GLN A 118 -7.22 -8.57 19.74
CA GLN A 118 -7.54 -9.95 20.10
C GLN A 118 -6.35 -10.67 20.75
N SER A 119 -5.13 -10.27 20.43
CA SER A 119 -3.90 -10.77 21.07
C SER A 119 -3.46 -10.00 22.33
N GLY A 120 -4.27 -9.04 22.78
CA GLY A 120 -3.98 -8.21 23.96
C GLY A 120 -2.98 -7.08 23.70
N ALA A 121 -2.77 -6.69 22.44
CA ALA A 121 -1.95 -5.53 22.12
C ALA A 121 -2.69 -4.22 22.43
N THR A 122 -1.94 -3.22 22.91
CA THR A 122 -2.41 -1.83 22.97
C THR A 122 -2.03 -1.11 21.68
N ILE A 123 -2.94 -0.29 21.17
CA ILE A 123 -2.76 0.39 19.89
C ILE A 123 -2.88 1.89 20.11
N GLU A 124 -1.88 2.64 19.65
CA GLU A 124 -1.85 4.09 19.74
C GLU A 124 -1.82 4.70 18.33
N SER A 125 -2.75 5.61 18.07
CA SER A 125 -2.81 6.37 16.82
C SER A 125 -1.95 7.62 16.93
N VAL A 126 -1.03 7.81 16.00
CA VAL A 126 -0.14 8.97 15.95
C VAL A 126 -0.30 9.64 14.60
N ARG A 127 -0.75 10.89 14.61
CA ARG A 127 -0.81 11.73 13.40
C ARG A 127 0.41 12.62 13.34
N LEU A 128 1.11 12.56 12.22
CA LEU A 128 2.23 13.44 11.91
C LEU A 128 1.88 14.24 10.65
N PRO A 129 2.51 15.40 10.39
CA PRO A 129 2.29 16.14 9.15
C PRO A 129 2.56 15.26 7.92
N GLY A 130 1.51 14.96 7.14
CA GLY A 130 1.60 14.11 5.95
C GLY A 130 1.76 12.61 6.21
N ALA A 131 1.55 12.12 7.44
CA ALA A 131 1.59 10.70 7.75
C ALA A 131 0.55 10.28 8.80
N GLU A 132 -0.01 9.08 8.62
CA GLU A 132 -0.87 8.41 9.59
C GLU A 132 -0.10 7.20 10.12
N CYS A 133 0.12 7.11 11.44
CA CYS A 133 0.88 6.02 12.05
C CYS A 133 0.08 5.30 13.15
N ARG A 134 0.44 4.03 13.37
CA ARG A 134 0.00 3.18 14.48
C ARG A 134 1.20 2.59 15.20
N LEU A 135 1.14 2.63 16.52
CA LEU A 135 2.04 1.89 17.40
C LEU A 135 1.27 0.72 17.99
N PHE A 136 1.76 -0.49 17.75
CA PHE A 136 1.21 -1.70 18.36
C PHE A 136 2.19 -2.16 19.44
N LYS A 137 1.72 -2.13 20.68
CA LYS A 137 2.46 -2.52 21.86
C LYS A 137 1.92 -3.87 22.30
N ASN A 138 2.60 -4.96 21.94
CA ASN A 138 2.13 -6.30 22.28
C ASN A 138 2.38 -6.56 23.77
N GLY A 139 1.42 -7.25 24.41
CA GLY A 139 1.49 -7.62 25.82
C GLY A 139 2.49 -8.75 26.09
N LYS A 140 2.35 -9.43 27.23
CA LYS A 140 3.26 -10.51 27.67
C LYS A 140 3.29 -11.74 26.75
N HIS A 141 2.29 -11.90 25.89
CA HIS A 141 2.18 -13.00 24.93
C HIS A 141 2.07 -12.45 23.51
N PRO A 142 3.17 -11.95 22.92
CA PRO A 142 3.14 -11.45 21.57
C PRO A 142 2.76 -12.58 20.60
N LEU A 143 1.77 -12.33 19.74
CA LEU A 143 1.60 -13.13 18.53
C LEU A 143 2.93 -13.13 17.76
N LEU A 144 3.42 -14.32 17.39
CA LEU A 144 4.55 -14.51 16.48
C LEU A 144 5.90 -13.94 16.97
N GLY A 145 6.10 -13.74 18.28
CA GLY A 145 7.40 -13.32 18.83
C GLY A 145 7.82 -11.88 18.50
N VAL A 146 6.86 -11.05 18.06
CA VAL A 146 7.05 -9.60 17.83
C VAL A 146 6.65 -8.84 19.10
N ALA A 147 7.61 -8.20 19.78
CA ALA A 147 7.29 -7.47 21.00
C ALA A 147 6.56 -6.15 20.70
N GLN A 148 7.00 -5.42 19.67
CA GLN A 148 6.50 -4.09 19.36
C GLN A 148 6.49 -3.87 17.85
N GLN A 149 5.54 -3.07 17.36
CA GLN A 149 5.44 -2.71 15.95
C GLN A 149 5.11 -1.23 15.77
N THR A 150 5.67 -0.63 14.73
CA THR A 150 5.30 0.70 14.24
C THR A 150 4.93 0.59 12.78
N TRP A 151 3.76 1.10 12.43
CA TRP A 151 3.26 1.10 11.06
C TRP A 151 2.89 2.51 10.67
N CYS A 152 3.48 3.04 9.61
CA CYS A 152 3.16 4.36 9.09
C CYS A 152 2.74 4.28 7.62
N LEU A 153 1.83 5.20 7.26
CA LEU A 153 1.33 5.38 5.92
C LEU A 153 1.56 6.84 5.50
N VAL A 154 2.10 7.04 4.30
CA VAL A 154 2.22 8.35 3.63
C VAL A 154 1.67 8.26 2.23
N THR A 155 1.34 9.41 1.64
CA THR A 155 1.01 9.51 0.22
C THR A 155 1.97 10.47 -0.48
N SER A 156 2.48 10.09 -1.65
CA SER A 156 3.36 10.92 -2.47
C SER A 156 3.18 10.58 -3.95
N LYS A 157 3.12 11.59 -4.82
CA LYS A 157 3.06 11.43 -6.29
C LYS A 157 1.99 10.43 -6.79
N GLY A 158 0.82 10.42 -6.16
CA GLY A 158 -0.28 9.51 -6.52
C GLY A 158 -0.11 8.06 -6.02
N LEU A 159 0.91 7.81 -5.19
CA LEU A 159 1.16 6.54 -4.52
C LEU A 159 0.95 6.66 -3.02
N ALA A 160 0.60 5.55 -2.38
CA ALA A 160 0.63 5.38 -0.94
C ALA A 160 1.77 4.44 -0.58
N LEU A 161 2.61 4.86 0.36
CA LEU A 161 3.74 4.08 0.85
C LEU A 161 3.45 3.73 2.31
N SER A 162 3.59 2.46 2.60
CA SER A 162 3.33 1.86 3.90
C SER A 162 4.59 1.21 4.39
N LEU A 163 5.11 1.63 5.55
CA LEU A 163 6.26 0.98 6.17
C LEU A 163 5.86 0.46 7.54
N GLU A 164 5.93 -0.85 7.69
CA GLU A 164 5.83 -1.52 8.97
C GLU A 164 7.22 -1.91 9.45
N VAL A 165 7.50 -1.66 10.72
CA VAL A 165 8.71 -2.07 11.41
C VAL A 165 8.32 -2.82 12.67
N THR A 166 8.68 -4.10 12.73
CA THR A 166 8.49 -4.98 13.88
C THR A 166 9.82 -5.17 14.61
N THR A 167 9.79 -5.20 15.95
CA THR A 167 11.00 -5.35 16.76
C THR A 167 10.74 -6.16 18.02
N GLN A 168 11.81 -6.74 18.57
CA GLN A 168 11.82 -7.36 19.90
C GLN A 168 12.26 -6.39 21.00
N ALA A 169 12.67 -5.18 20.65
CA ALA A 169 12.97 -4.16 21.64
C ALA A 169 11.72 -3.85 22.50
N PRO A 170 11.90 -3.48 23.78
CA PRO A 170 10.79 -3.20 24.70
C PRO A 170 9.98 -1.96 24.29
N SER A 171 10.54 -1.11 23.43
CA SER A 171 9.89 0.07 22.88
C SER A 171 9.78 -0.03 21.36
N PRO A 172 8.63 0.36 20.77
CA PRO A 172 8.49 0.45 19.32
C PRO A 172 9.43 1.52 18.75
N VAL A 173 9.71 1.43 17.45
CA VAL A 173 10.47 2.48 16.74
C VAL A 173 9.64 3.77 16.71
N ALA A 174 10.25 4.92 16.96
CA ALA A 174 9.49 6.17 16.98
C ALA A 174 8.76 6.43 15.65
N PRO A 175 7.47 6.81 15.64
CA PRO A 175 6.71 7.09 14.41
C PRO A 175 7.38 8.09 13.48
N GLN A 176 7.98 9.15 14.06
CA GLN A 176 8.72 10.15 13.30
C GLN A 176 9.90 9.54 12.52
N ARG A 177 10.56 8.53 13.08
CA ARG A 177 11.68 7.85 12.43
C ARG A 177 11.21 7.00 11.25
N VAL A 178 10.12 6.26 11.43
CA VAL A 178 9.50 5.47 10.34
C VAL A 178 8.99 6.39 9.23
N LYS A 179 8.38 7.53 9.59
CA LYS A 179 8.00 8.56 8.63
C LYS A 179 9.20 9.09 7.84
N ASN A 180 10.32 9.41 8.50
CA ASN A 180 11.51 9.92 7.80
C ASN A 180 12.05 8.92 6.77
N LEU A 181 11.94 7.61 7.02
CA LEU A 181 12.29 6.57 6.05
C LEU A 181 11.31 6.57 4.87
N LEU A 182 10.01 6.70 5.13
CA LEU A 182 8.98 6.83 4.10
C LEU A 182 9.13 8.10 3.25
N ASP A 183 9.49 9.24 3.86
CA ASP A 183 9.75 10.49 3.14
C ASP A 183 10.95 10.32 2.19
N ARG A 184 12.01 9.65 2.65
CA ARG A 184 13.18 9.32 1.83
C ARG A 184 12.80 8.39 0.67
N ALA A 185 12.08 7.31 0.95
CA ALA A 185 11.59 6.41 -0.10
C ALA A 185 10.71 7.14 -1.12
N SER A 186 9.85 8.02 -0.64
CA SER A 186 8.99 8.86 -1.49
C SER A 186 9.78 9.83 -2.37
N SER A 187 10.96 10.29 -1.93
CA SER A 187 11.82 11.18 -2.72
C SER A 187 12.46 10.48 -3.94
N HIS A 188 12.56 9.15 -3.91
CA HIS A 188 13.10 8.33 -5.00
C HIS A 188 12.04 7.87 -6.01
N LEU A 189 10.77 8.18 -5.77
CA LEU A 189 9.71 7.93 -6.75
C LEU A 189 9.97 8.76 -8.03
N PRO A 190 9.64 8.25 -9.22
CA PRO A 190 9.77 8.99 -10.48
C PRO A 190 8.94 10.27 -10.50
#